data_AF-A0ABD0XY08-F1
#
_entry.id   AF-A0ABD0XY08-F1
#
_cell.length_a   1.000
_cell.length_b   1.000
_cell.length_c   1.000
_cell.angle_alpha   90.00
_cell.angle_beta   90.00
_cell.angle_gamma   90.00
#
_symmetry.space_group_name_H-M   'P 1'
#
loop_
_entity.id
_entity.type
_entity.pdbx_description
1 polymer ?
#
loop_
_entity_poly.entity_id
_entity_poly.type
_entity_poly.pdbx_seq_one_letter_code
_entity_poly.pdbx_strand_id
1 'polypeptide(L)'
;MAAGFFTVLIVERIVLNCKHDAQQGSDHERSPLMQGNGNGHGHGRTSSSDMEGSLHHVHVDLQAHSSFRSFMLFLSLSLHSVFEGLAIGLQTTDSKVMEICIAILVHKSIIVFSLSVKLVQSAVPPMWVAAYVGVFAMMSPLGIAVGIGVIEAQLAAGILIQAILEGLAAGTFVYITFMEILPHELNSPENQLLKVFFILLGFSVMAGLTFIG
;
A
#
# COMPACT_ATOMS: atom_id res chain seq x y z
N MET A 1 -13.03 3.72 -10.45
CA MET A 1 -12.93 2.88 -9.22
C MET A 1 -12.70 1.41 -9.52
N ALA A 2 -13.67 0.68 -10.11
CA ALA A 2 -13.49 -0.75 -10.39
C ALA A 2 -12.23 -1.08 -11.20
N ALA A 3 -11.91 -0.28 -12.22
CA ALA A 3 -10.69 -0.44 -13.01
C ALA A 3 -9.42 -0.42 -12.15
N GLY A 4 -9.24 0.58 -11.27
CA GLY A 4 -8.06 0.65 -10.39
C GLY A 4 -7.96 -0.51 -9.40
N PHE A 5 -9.11 -0.97 -8.86
CA PHE A 5 -9.16 -2.17 -8.02
C PHE A 5 -8.66 -3.42 -8.77
N PHE A 6 -9.16 -3.65 -9.99
CA PHE A 6 -8.73 -4.78 -10.82
C PHE A 6 -7.29 -4.64 -11.32
N THR A 7 -6.82 -3.42 -11.61
CA THR A 7 -5.42 -3.18 -12.00
C THR A 7 -4.46 -3.69 -10.92
N VAL A 8 -4.73 -3.40 -9.65
CA VAL A 8 -3.87 -3.87 -8.55
C VAL A 8 -3.94 -5.39 -8.42
N LEU A 9 -5.14 -5.98 -8.51
CA LEU A 9 -5.29 -7.43 -8.51
C LEU A 9 -4.48 -8.12 -9.63
N ILE A 10 -4.55 -7.59 -10.85
CA ILE A 10 -3.83 -8.14 -12.00
C ILE A 10 -2.33 -8.00 -11.78
N VAL A 11 -1.84 -6.83 -11.36
CA VAL A 11 -0.42 -6.61 -11.10
C VAL A 11 0.08 -7.53 -9.97
N GLU A 12 -0.66 -7.66 -8.87
CA GLU A 12 -0.29 -8.56 -7.78
C GLU A 12 -0.23 -10.01 -8.24
N ARG A 13 -1.21 -10.47 -9.04
CA ARG A 13 -1.20 -11.84 -9.60
C ARG A 13 -0.05 -12.06 -10.57
N ILE A 14 0.30 -11.07 -11.39
CA ILE A 14 1.47 -11.15 -12.29
C ILE A 14 2.75 -11.23 -11.47
N VAL A 15 2.93 -10.39 -10.45
CA VAL A 15 4.11 -10.40 -9.58
C VAL A 15 4.26 -11.75 -8.87
N LEU A 16 3.17 -12.30 -8.35
CA LEU A 16 3.15 -13.62 -7.71
C LEU A 16 3.45 -14.75 -8.70
N ASN A 17 2.91 -14.68 -9.93
CA ASN A 17 3.15 -15.69 -10.96
C ASN A 17 4.61 -15.69 -11.42
N CYS A 18 5.20 -14.52 -11.70
CA CYS A 18 6.60 -14.40 -12.08
C CYS A 18 7.54 -14.89 -10.97
N LYS A 19 7.20 -14.67 -9.70
CA LYS A 19 7.96 -15.20 -8.57
C LYS A 19 7.85 -16.72 -8.46
N HIS A 20 6.66 -17.28 -8.64
CA HIS A 20 6.46 -18.72 -8.60
C HIS A 20 7.29 -19.43 -9.70
N ASP A 21 7.31 -18.85 -10.91
CA ASP A 21 8.13 -19.35 -12.02
C ASP A 21 9.64 -19.23 -11.73
N ALA A 22 10.08 -18.12 -11.12
CA ALA A 22 11.48 -17.92 -10.74
C ALA A 22 11.95 -18.88 -9.62
N GLN A 23 11.06 -19.22 -8.69
CA GLN A 23 11.37 -20.12 -7.58
C GLN A 23 11.36 -21.60 -8.04
N GLN A 24 10.44 -21.97 -8.93
CA GLN A 24 10.37 -23.32 -9.51
C GLN A 24 11.54 -23.62 -10.45
N GLY A 25 12.08 -22.60 -11.14
CA GLY A 25 13.33 -22.74 -11.92
C GLY A 25 14.58 -22.97 -11.06
N SER A 26 14.63 -22.42 -9.84
CA SER A 26 15.77 -22.60 -8.93
C SER A 26 15.77 -23.92 -8.16
N ASP A 27 14.60 -24.54 -7.94
CA ASP A 27 14.51 -25.83 -7.24
C ASP A 27 14.86 -27.03 -8.15
N HIS A 28 14.71 -26.90 -9.47
CA HIS A 28 15.08 -27.97 -10.41
C HIS A 28 16.59 -28.14 -10.63
N GLU A 29 17.42 -27.13 -10.32
CA GLU A 29 18.90 -27.26 -10.37
C GLU A 29 19.52 -27.89 -9.10
N ARG A 30 18.72 -28.14 -8.05
CA ARG A 30 19.18 -28.77 -6.79
C ARG A 30 18.73 -30.23 -6.63
N SER A 31 18.69 -30.99 -7.72
CA SER A 31 18.67 -32.45 -7.60
C SER A 31 20.07 -32.95 -7.20
N PRO A 32 20.28 -33.56 -6.02
CA PRO A 32 21.57 -34.14 -5.67
C PRO A 32 21.75 -35.43 -6.47
N LEU A 33 22.36 -35.33 -7.63
CA LEU A 33 22.93 -36.46 -8.35
C LEU A 33 24.18 -36.92 -7.60
N MET A 34 24.01 -37.90 -6.70
CA MET A 34 24.95 -38.99 -6.32
C MET A 34 24.73 -39.40 -4.86
N GLN A 35 23.90 -40.43 -4.62
CA GLN A 35 24.06 -41.31 -3.47
C GLN A 35 24.33 -42.72 -4.00
N GLY A 36 25.60 -42.98 -4.31
CA GLY A 36 26.10 -44.33 -4.51
C GLY A 36 26.32 -45.02 -3.17
N ASN A 37 25.69 -46.18 -3.01
CA ASN A 37 26.19 -47.38 -2.33
C ASN A 37 26.64 -47.28 -0.85
N GLY A 38 25.87 -47.91 0.06
CA GLY A 38 26.34 -48.24 1.41
C GLY A 38 25.30 -48.94 2.29
N ASN A 39 25.33 -50.27 2.32
CA ASN A 39 24.61 -51.15 3.25
C ASN A 39 24.88 -50.81 4.74
N GLY A 40 23.85 -50.87 5.59
CA GLY A 40 24.03 -50.94 7.05
C GLY A 40 22.73 -51.08 7.84
N HIS A 41 22.40 -52.31 8.24
CA HIS A 41 21.38 -52.61 9.24
C HIS A 41 21.93 -52.34 10.66
N GLY A 42 21.11 -51.77 11.55
CA GLY A 42 21.44 -51.63 12.97
C GLY A 42 20.25 -51.19 13.81
N HIS A 43 19.64 -52.13 14.53
CA HIS A 43 18.64 -51.88 15.57
C HIS A 43 19.32 -51.43 16.87
N GLY A 44 18.89 -50.31 17.44
CA GLY A 44 19.22 -49.89 18.80
C GLY A 44 18.29 -48.78 19.26
N ARG A 45 17.28 -49.10 20.08
CA ARG A 45 16.41 -48.11 20.73
C ARG A 45 16.88 -47.95 22.18
N THR A 46 17.47 -46.80 22.48
CA THR A 46 17.65 -46.27 23.84
C THR A 46 17.32 -44.78 23.84
N SER A 47 16.57 -44.35 24.85
CA SER A 47 16.07 -43.00 25.09
C SER A 47 17.17 -41.95 25.24
N SER A 48 16.99 -40.78 24.63
CA SER A 48 17.24 -39.46 25.21
C SER A 48 16.84 -38.36 24.22
N SER A 49 16.29 -37.29 24.80
CA SER A 49 16.22 -35.87 24.40
C SER A 49 16.61 -35.41 22.98
N ASP A 50 15.95 -34.32 22.58
CA ASP A 50 16.28 -33.41 21.47
C ASP A 50 15.57 -33.72 20.14
N MET A 51 14.29 -33.34 20.09
CA MET A 51 13.63 -32.97 18.84
C MET A 51 13.67 -31.45 18.68
N GLU A 52 14.86 -30.95 18.37
CA GLU A 52 15.04 -29.65 17.72
C GLU A 52 14.86 -29.90 16.22
N GLY A 53 13.59 -29.90 15.80
CA GLY A 53 13.21 -30.03 14.39
C GLY A 53 13.43 -28.71 13.67
N SER A 54 14.53 -28.62 12.93
CA SER A 54 14.90 -27.60 11.94
C SER A 54 13.73 -26.76 11.40
N LEU A 55 13.56 -25.58 12.01
CA LEU A 55 12.83 -24.45 11.47
C LEU A 55 13.71 -23.79 10.39
N HIS A 56 13.72 -24.35 9.18
CA HIS A 56 14.47 -23.78 8.06
C HIS A 56 13.56 -22.82 7.26
N HIS A 57 13.51 -21.59 7.76
CA HIS A 57 13.41 -20.32 7.03
C HIS A 57 12.59 -20.29 5.72
N VAL A 58 11.29 -19.97 5.85
CA VAL A 58 10.55 -19.17 4.85
C VAL A 58 10.44 -17.75 5.40
N HIS A 59 11.56 -17.04 5.55
CA HIS A 59 11.55 -15.63 6.01
C HIS A 59 11.57 -14.62 4.84
N VAL A 60 11.61 -15.06 3.58
CA VAL A 60 11.84 -14.12 2.47
C VAL A 60 10.57 -13.71 1.71
N ASP A 61 9.43 -14.38 1.91
CA ASP A 61 8.24 -14.11 1.09
C ASP A 61 7.27 -13.05 1.65
N LEU A 62 7.30 -12.77 2.96
CA LEU A 62 6.47 -11.72 3.58
C LEU A 62 7.05 -10.30 3.40
N GLN A 63 8.38 -10.17 3.37
CA GLN A 63 9.04 -8.86 3.39
C GLN A 63 8.95 -8.13 2.03
N ALA A 64 9.01 -8.88 0.93
CA ALA A 64 8.80 -8.34 -0.42
C ALA A 64 7.32 -7.96 -0.66
N HIS A 65 6.38 -8.75 -0.12
CA HIS A 65 4.95 -8.45 -0.19
C HIS A 65 4.64 -7.16 0.60
N SER A 66 5.18 -7.01 1.82
CA SER A 66 5.02 -5.77 2.61
C SER A 66 5.56 -4.53 1.92
N SER A 67 6.75 -4.64 1.29
CA SER A 67 7.39 -3.51 0.61
C SER A 67 6.63 -3.08 -0.65
N PHE A 68 6.18 -4.04 -1.47
CA PHE A 68 5.39 -3.77 -2.67
C PHE A 68 4.08 -3.06 -2.34
N ARG A 69 3.43 -3.48 -1.25
CA ARG A 69 2.17 -2.93 -0.79
C ARG A 69 2.31 -1.51 -0.27
N SER A 70 3.31 -1.25 0.58
CA SER A 70 3.63 0.12 1.01
C SER A 70 3.96 1.03 -0.17
N PHE A 71 4.63 0.51 -1.20
CA PHE A 71 4.90 1.26 -2.44
C PHE A 71 3.62 1.56 -3.23
N MET A 72 2.74 0.57 -3.44
CA MET A 72 1.46 0.78 -4.13
C MET A 72 0.55 1.75 -3.39
N LEU A 73 0.52 1.67 -2.05
CA LEU A 73 -0.18 2.60 -1.17
C LEU A 73 0.37 4.03 -1.36
N PHE A 74 1.70 4.19 -1.28
CA PHE A 74 2.37 5.46 -1.51
C PHE A 74 2.07 6.04 -2.90
N LEU A 75 2.13 5.22 -3.96
CA LEU A 75 1.86 5.63 -5.32
C LEU A 75 0.42 6.11 -5.48
N SER A 76 -0.54 5.34 -4.96
CA SER A 76 -1.96 5.68 -5.00
C SER A 76 -2.26 6.99 -4.29
N LEU A 77 -1.74 7.15 -3.07
CA LEU A 77 -1.87 8.38 -2.30
C LEU A 77 -1.20 9.57 -3.02
N SER A 78 -0.02 9.37 -3.60
CA SER A 78 0.70 10.41 -4.34
C SER A 78 -0.11 10.91 -5.53
N LEU A 79 -0.68 10.00 -6.33
CA LEU A 79 -1.56 10.36 -7.44
C LEU A 79 -2.81 11.08 -6.95
N HIS A 80 -3.45 10.57 -5.88
CA HIS A 80 -4.58 11.23 -5.25
C HIS A 80 -4.24 12.67 -4.83
N SER A 81 -3.08 12.87 -4.19
CA SER A 81 -2.58 14.18 -3.79
C SER A 81 -2.31 15.13 -4.96
N VAL A 82 -1.89 14.62 -6.12
CA VAL A 82 -1.73 15.44 -7.33
C VAL A 82 -3.09 15.89 -7.84
N PHE A 83 -4.09 14.99 -7.93
CA PHE A 83 -5.42 15.35 -8.44
C PHE A 83 -6.20 16.24 -7.48
N GLU A 84 -6.00 16.05 -6.19
CA GLU A 84 -6.48 16.96 -5.16
C GLU A 84 -5.88 18.38 -5.35
N GLY A 85 -4.56 18.49 -5.52
CA GLY A 85 -3.92 19.77 -5.82
C GLY A 85 -4.41 20.39 -7.13
N LEU A 86 -4.61 19.56 -8.16
CA LEU A 86 -5.20 19.96 -9.45
C LEU A 86 -6.58 20.56 -9.25
N ALA A 87 -7.44 19.91 -8.46
CA ALA A 87 -8.78 20.41 -8.15
C ALA A 87 -8.74 21.78 -7.46
N ILE A 88 -7.81 22.00 -6.52
CA ILE A 88 -7.60 23.31 -5.90
C ILE A 88 -7.18 24.35 -6.95
N GLY A 89 -6.20 24.02 -7.80
CA GLY A 89 -5.70 24.90 -8.85
C GLY A 89 -6.73 25.23 -9.93
N LEU A 90 -7.77 24.40 -10.07
CA LEU A 90 -8.92 24.63 -10.95
C LEU A 90 -9.98 25.57 -10.34
N GLN A 91 -9.90 25.89 -9.05
CA GLN A 91 -10.87 26.77 -8.41
C GLN A 91 -10.61 28.24 -8.73
N THR A 92 -11.69 28.98 -9.00
CA THR A 92 -11.64 30.39 -9.38
C THR A 92 -12.01 31.35 -8.25
N THR A 93 -12.47 30.84 -7.11
CA THR A 93 -12.97 31.65 -5.99
C THR A 93 -12.13 31.41 -4.73
N ASP A 94 -11.55 32.48 -4.18
CA ASP A 94 -10.65 32.42 -3.02
C ASP A 94 -11.30 31.80 -1.78
N SER A 95 -12.58 32.09 -1.53
CA SER A 95 -13.31 31.50 -0.40
C SER A 95 -13.46 29.98 -0.52
N LYS A 96 -13.64 29.46 -1.75
CA LYS A 96 -13.68 28.01 -2.01
C LYS A 96 -12.32 27.35 -1.92
N VAL A 97 -11.27 28.03 -2.37
CA VAL A 97 -9.88 27.56 -2.18
C VAL A 97 -9.56 27.42 -0.69
N MET A 98 -9.91 28.41 0.13
CA MET A 98 -9.60 28.40 1.56
C MET A 98 -10.38 27.30 2.31
N GLU A 99 -11.67 27.14 2.01
CA GLU A 99 -12.54 26.09 2.55
C GLU A 99 -11.97 24.69 2.25
N ILE A 100 -11.67 24.44 0.97
CA ILE A 100 -11.10 23.17 0.50
C ILE A 100 -9.72 22.94 1.12
N CYS A 101 -8.84 23.95 1.17
CA CYS A 101 -7.51 23.82 1.78
C CYS A 101 -7.56 23.40 3.26
N ILE A 102 -8.49 23.93 4.05
CA ILE A 102 -8.62 23.56 5.47
C ILE A 102 -9.05 22.10 5.60
N ALA A 103 -10.07 21.68 4.85
CA ALA A 103 -10.53 20.30 4.83
C ALA A 103 -9.40 19.34 4.40
N ILE A 104 -8.60 19.77 3.42
CA ILE A 104 -7.44 19.04 2.91
C ILE A 104 -6.34 18.89 3.95
N LEU A 105 -5.95 19.97 4.62
CA LEU A 105 -4.89 19.95 5.61
C LEU A 105 -5.16 18.93 6.72
N VAL A 106 -6.41 18.88 7.21
CA VAL A 106 -6.80 17.94 8.26
C VAL A 106 -6.67 16.50 7.77
N HIS A 107 -7.26 16.15 6.63
CA HIS A 107 -7.24 14.75 6.19
C HIS A 107 -5.86 14.32 5.67
N LYS A 108 -5.09 15.23 5.04
CA LYS A 108 -3.75 14.97 4.55
C LYS A 108 -2.78 14.67 5.69
N SER A 109 -2.94 15.33 6.85
CA SER A 109 -2.15 15.02 8.05
C SER A 109 -2.36 13.57 8.52
N ILE A 110 -3.61 13.10 8.51
CA ILE A 110 -3.99 11.72 8.88
C ILE A 110 -3.40 10.72 7.88
N ILE A 111 -3.48 11.03 6.58
CA ILE A 111 -2.91 10.20 5.52
C ILE A 111 -1.40 10.08 5.66
N VAL A 112 -0.67 11.19 5.83
CA VAL A 112 0.79 11.19 6.01
C VAL A 112 1.20 10.40 7.24
N PHE A 113 0.48 10.59 8.35
CA PHE A 113 0.72 9.84 9.58
C PHE A 113 0.55 8.33 9.37
N SER A 114 -0.56 7.92 8.78
CA SER A 114 -0.84 6.50 8.48
C SER A 114 0.18 5.89 7.52
N LEU A 115 0.52 6.60 6.44
CA LEU A 115 1.55 6.19 5.49
C LEU A 115 2.92 6.03 6.17
N SER A 116 3.30 6.97 7.05
CA SER A 116 4.57 6.90 7.79
C SER A 116 4.62 5.69 8.70
N VAL A 117 3.53 5.42 9.44
CA VAL A 117 3.42 4.20 10.27
C VAL A 117 3.55 2.94 9.42
N LYS A 118 2.88 2.88 8.25
CA LYS A 118 2.97 1.73 7.34
C LYS A 118 4.38 1.53 6.77
N LEU A 119 5.10 2.60 6.44
CA LEU A 119 6.49 2.52 5.97
C LEU A 119 7.43 2.03 7.07
N VAL A 120 7.26 2.50 8.31
CA VAL A 120 8.04 2.03 9.46
C VAL A 120 7.74 0.55 9.78
N GLN A 121 6.47 0.13 9.72
CA GLN A 121 6.08 -1.28 9.87
C GLN A 121 6.68 -2.18 8.79
N SER A 122 6.86 -1.68 7.57
CA SER A 122 7.54 -2.37 6.47
C SER A 122 9.07 -2.33 6.57
N ALA A 123 9.63 -1.95 7.74
CA ALA A 123 11.07 -1.86 8.01
C ALA A 123 11.84 -0.95 7.03
N VAL A 124 11.16 0.09 6.49
CA VAL A 124 11.82 1.07 5.64
C VAL A 124 12.73 1.95 6.50
N PRO A 125 14.02 2.11 6.15
CA PRO A 125 14.94 2.99 6.87
C PRO A 125 14.40 4.44 6.98
N PRO A 126 14.62 5.14 8.11
CA PRO A 126 13.97 6.42 8.40
C PRO A 126 14.31 7.53 7.39
N MET A 127 15.51 7.49 6.81
CA MET A 127 15.90 8.41 5.72
C MET A 127 15.01 8.26 4.49
N TRP A 128 14.64 7.02 4.15
CA TRP A 128 13.74 6.75 3.03
C TRP A 128 12.30 7.09 3.38
N VAL A 129 11.86 6.87 4.63
CA VAL A 129 10.54 7.36 5.09
C VAL A 129 10.43 8.87 4.92
N ALA A 130 11.46 9.63 5.31
CA ALA A 130 11.51 11.07 5.10
C ALA A 130 11.46 11.45 3.61
N ALA A 131 12.15 10.68 2.74
CA ALA A 131 12.07 10.88 1.30
C ALA A 131 10.65 10.62 0.74
N TYR A 132 9.98 9.53 1.16
CA TYR A 132 8.60 9.23 0.78
C TYR A 132 7.64 10.35 1.20
N VAL A 133 7.73 10.82 2.44
CA VAL A 133 6.90 11.91 2.95
C VAL A 133 7.20 13.22 2.21
N GLY A 134 8.48 13.52 1.94
CA GLY A 134 8.90 14.70 1.18
C GLY A 134 8.35 14.70 -0.24
N VAL A 135 8.44 13.56 -0.94
CA VAL A 135 7.86 13.41 -2.29
C VAL A 135 6.34 13.56 -2.22
N PHE A 136 5.68 12.92 -1.27
CA PHE A 136 4.23 13.04 -1.07
C PHE A 136 3.78 14.49 -0.80
N ALA A 137 4.56 15.25 -0.02
CA ALA A 137 4.28 16.66 0.25
C ALA A 137 4.36 17.52 -1.02
N MET A 138 5.31 17.24 -1.92
CA MET A 138 5.48 17.95 -3.19
C MET A 138 4.38 17.67 -4.22
N MET A 139 3.63 16.59 -4.07
CA MET A 139 2.55 16.22 -4.99
C MET A 139 1.40 17.24 -5.00
N SER A 140 1.03 17.82 -3.85
CA SER A 140 -0.02 18.85 -3.81
C SER A 140 0.37 20.16 -4.50
N PRO A 141 1.53 20.78 -4.22
CA PRO A 141 2.01 21.94 -4.98
C PRO A 141 2.14 21.66 -6.48
N LEU A 142 2.60 20.47 -6.85
CA LEU A 142 2.68 20.05 -8.25
C LEU A 142 1.30 20.01 -8.90
N GLY A 143 0.31 19.40 -8.24
CA GLY A 143 -1.08 19.39 -8.68
C GLY A 143 -1.65 20.79 -8.87
N ILE A 144 -1.45 21.69 -7.90
CA ILE A 144 -1.91 23.09 -7.96
C ILE A 144 -1.30 23.80 -9.17
N ALA A 145 0.01 23.67 -9.38
CA ALA A 145 0.70 24.29 -10.51
C ALA A 145 0.16 23.79 -11.85
N VAL A 146 -0.08 22.48 -11.98
CA VAL A 146 -0.71 21.90 -13.18
C VAL A 146 -2.14 22.41 -13.34
N GLY A 147 -2.91 22.57 -12.25
CA GLY A 147 -4.30 23.03 -12.28
C GLY A 147 -4.42 24.44 -12.82
N ILE A 148 -3.55 25.34 -12.34
CA ILE A 148 -3.45 26.72 -12.83
C ILE A 148 -3.11 26.72 -14.33
N GLY A 149 -2.14 25.91 -14.76
CA GLY A 149 -1.78 25.79 -16.18
C GLY A 149 -2.91 25.24 -17.06
N VAL A 150 -3.74 24.33 -16.55
CA VAL A 150 -4.92 23.79 -17.26
C VAL A 150 -6.01 24.86 -17.43
N ILE A 151 -6.25 25.70 -16.41
CA ILE A 151 -7.15 26.86 -16.54
C ILE A 151 -6.65 27.78 -17.65
N GLU A 152 -5.36 28.13 -17.63
CA GLU A 152 -4.76 29.08 -18.57
C GLU A 152 -4.79 28.56 -20.02
N ALA A 153 -4.59 27.26 -20.20
CA ALA A 153 -4.65 26.60 -21.51
C ALA A 153 -6.08 26.30 -22.02
N GLN A 154 -7.13 26.60 -21.24
CA GLN A 154 -8.54 26.28 -21.53
C GLN A 154 -8.77 24.82 -21.96
N LEU A 155 -8.07 23.87 -21.34
CA LEU A 155 -8.10 22.49 -21.77
C LEU A 155 -9.35 21.76 -21.24
N ALA A 156 -10.40 21.67 -22.06
CA ALA A 156 -11.67 21.03 -21.72
C ALA A 156 -11.54 19.54 -21.31
N ALA A 157 -10.49 18.85 -21.76
CA ALA A 157 -10.25 17.44 -21.43
C ALA A 157 -9.67 17.23 -20.01
N GLY A 158 -9.19 18.27 -19.33
CA GLY A 158 -8.51 18.16 -18.03
C GLY A 158 -9.36 17.51 -16.95
N ILE A 159 -10.64 17.90 -16.85
CA ILE A 159 -11.58 17.38 -15.85
C ILE A 159 -11.86 15.88 -16.06
N LEU A 160 -12.01 15.44 -17.32
CA LEU A 160 -12.26 14.03 -17.63
C LEU A 160 -11.05 13.16 -17.30
N ILE A 161 -9.84 13.61 -17.65
CA ILE A 161 -8.60 12.90 -17.35
C ILE A 161 -8.39 12.82 -15.84
N GLN A 162 -8.61 13.92 -15.13
CA GLN A 162 -8.59 13.94 -13.66
C GLN A 162 -9.56 12.92 -13.08
N ALA A 163 -10.83 12.92 -13.48
CA ALA A 163 -11.84 12.02 -12.95
C ALA A 163 -11.50 10.54 -13.19
N ILE A 164 -10.94 10.21 -14.35
CA ILE A 164 -10.51 8.84 -14.66
C ILE A 164 -9.34 8.40 -13.76
N LEU A 165 -8.31 9.24 -13.66
CA LEU A 165 -7.11 8.92 -12.90
C LEU A 165 -7.37 8.93 -11.39
N GLU A 166 -8.18 9.84 -10.89
CA GLU A 166 -8.66 9.87 -9.51
C GLU A 166 -9.51 8.63 -9.21
N GLY A 167 -10.38 8.23 -10.13
CA GLY A 167 -11.13 6.98 -10.04
C GLY A 167 -10.23 5.74 -10.03
N LEU A 168 -9.07 5.77 -10.69
CA LEU A 168 -8.07 4.70 -10.65
C LEU A 168 -7.37 4.67 -9.29
N ALA A 169 -6.85 5.81 -8.83
CA ALA A 169 -6.21 5.95 -7.52
C ALA A 169 -7.15 5.54 -6.37
N ALA A 170 -8.39 6.00 -6.39
CA ALA A 170 -9.41 5.61 -5.40
C ALA A 170 -9.66 4.09 -5.40
N GLY A 171 -9.70 3.46 -6.58
CA GLY A 171 -9.83 2.01 -6.71
C GLY A 171 -8.65 1.24 -6.10
N THR A 172 -7.43 1.70 -6.34
CA THR A 172 -6.21 1.15 -5.74
C THR A 172 -6.20 1.31 -4.22
N PHE A 173 -6.57 2.50 -3.73
CA PHE A 173 -6.64 2.77 -2.29
C PHE A 173 -7.67 1.86 -1.59
N VAL A 174 -8.84 1.65 -2.19
CA VAL A 174 -9.86 0.72 -1.67
C VAL A 174 -9.33 -0.72 -1.63
N TYR A 175 -8.64 -1.17 -2.68
CA TYR A 175 -8.03 -2.52 -2.68
C TYR A 175 -7.06 -2.71 -1.51
N ILE A 176 -6.05 -1.84 -1.42
CA ILE A 176 -5.01 -1.92 -0.38
C ILE A 176 -5.64 -1.76 1.01
N THR A 177 -6.63 -0.89 1.18
CA THR A 177 -7.27 -0.71 2.49
C THR A 177 -8.06 -1.96 2.91
N PHE A 178 -8.95 -2.49 2.07
CA PHE A 178 -9.90 -3.53 2.47
C PHE A 178 -9.39 -4.96 2.33
N MET A 179 -8.54 -5.24 1.34
CA MET A 179 -8.04 -6.59 1.11
C MET A 179 -6.72 -6.86 1.82
N GLU A 180 -6.05 -5.82 2.28
CA GLU A 180 -4.68 -5.96 2.73
C GLU A 180 -4.44 -5.37 4.13
N ILE A 181 -4.72 -4.07 4.32
CA ILE A 181 -4.55 -3.42 5.62
C ILE A 181 -5.59 -3.94 6.62
N LEU A 182 -6.88 -3.86 6.27
CA LEU A 182 -7.98 -4.16 7.18
C LEU A 182 -7.98 -5.61 7.68
N PRO A 183 -7.76 -6.65 6.83
CA PRO A 183 -7.69 -8.03 7.31
C PRO A 183 -6.44 -8.28 8.15
N HIS A 184 -5.32 -7.63 7.86
CA HIS A 184 -4.10 -7.76 8.65
C HIS A 184 -4.29 -7.23 10.09
N GLU A 185 -4.95 -6.08 10.24
CA GLU A 185 -5.19 -5.49 11.56
C GLU A 185 -6.30 -6.22 12.35
N LEU A 186 -7.35 -6.73 11.68
CA LEU A 186 -8.49 -7.40 12.34
C LEU A 186 -8.26 -8.88 12.65
N ASN A 187 -7.34 -9.56 11.96
CA ASN A 187 -7.03 -10.98 12.23
C ASN A 187 -6.20 -11.23 13.50
N SER A 188 -5.76 -10.18 14.21
CA SER A 188 -5.12 -10.39 15.52
C SER A 188 -6.18 -10.69 16.59
N PRO A 189 -5.99 -11.71 17.45
CA PRO A 189 -7.03 -12.23 18.36
C PRO A 189 -7.42 -11.29 19.51
N GLU A 190 -6.71 -10.18 19.74
CA GLU A 190 -7.05 -9.21 20.78
C GLU A 190 -8.09 -8.15 20.32
N ASN A 191 -9.16 -8.03 21.11
CA ASN A 191 -10.11 -6.91 21.15
C ASN A 191 -10.62 -6.41 19.78
N GLN A 192 -11.14 -7.33 18.96
CA GLN A 192 -11.65 -7.04 17.61
C GLN A 192 -12.74 -5.96 17.58
N LEU A 193 -13.69 -5.99 18.53
CA LEU A 193 -14.77 -4.99 18.61
C LEU A 193 -14.24 -3.57 18.81
N LEU A 194 -13.17 -3.43 19.59
CA LEU A 194 -12.55 -2.14 19.90
C LEU A 194 -11.85 -1.57 18.65
N LYS A 195 -11.21 -2.42 17.84
CA LYS A 195 -10.63 -2.04 16.55
C LYS A 195 -11.70 -1.57 15.56
N VAL A 196 -12.80 -2.30 15.44
CA VAL A 196 -13.93 -1.91 14.57
C VAL A 196 -14.53 -0.58 15.04
N PHE A 197 -14.65 -0.36 16.34
CA PHE A 197 -15.08 0.92 16.89
C PHE A 197 -14.15 2.07 16.47
N PHE A 198 -12.82 1.90 16.55
CA PHE A 198 -11.86 2.89 16.09
C PHE A 198 -11.92 3.15 14.57
N ILE A 199 -12.16 2.10 13.77
CA ILE A 199 -12.36 2.24 12.31
C ILE A 199 -13.63 3.05 12.03
N LEU A 200 -14.75 2.73 12.68
CA LEU A 200 -16.01 3.46 12.54
C LEU A 200 -15.86 4.92 13.00
N LEU A 201 -15.18 5.13 14.13
CA LEU A 201 -14.90 6.47 14.65
C LEU A 201 -14.09 7.29 13.63
N GLY A 202 -13.01 6.73 13.07
CA GLY A 202 -12.21 7.38 12.04
C GLY A 202 -13.02 7.71 10.78
N PHE A 203 -13.85 6.76 10.32
CA PHE A 203 -14.76 6.99 9.20
C PHE A 203 -15.76 8.11 9.49
N SER A 204 -16.39 8.11 10.67
CA SER A 204 -17.34 9.16 11.08
C SER A 204 -16.68 10.54 11.17
N VAL A 205 -15.45 10.63 11.69
CA VAL A 205 -14.70 11.89 11.74
C VAL A 205 -14.41 12.40 10.32
N MET A 206 -13.93 11.54 9.42
CA MET A 206 -13.69 11.92 8.03
C MET A 206 -14.97 12.33 7.30
N ALA A 207 -16.08 11.59 7.49
CA ALA A 207 -17.38 11.93 6.92
C ALA A 207 -17.92 13.26 7.47
N GLY A 208 -17.70 13.55 8.75
CA GLY A 208 -18.09 14.81 9.37
C GLY A 208 -17.30 16.01 8.82
N LEU A 209 -16.00 15.85 8.56
CA LEU A 209 -15.16 16.88 7.95
C LEU A 209 -15.65 17.27 6.54
N THR A 210 -16.09 16.29 5.75
CA THR A 210 -16.69 16.52 4.42
C THR A 210 -18.01 17.30 4.49
N PHE A 211 -18.69 17.33 5.63
CA PHE A 211 -19.95 18.05 5.80
C PHE A 211 -19.78 19.49 6.33
N ILE A 212 -18.56 19.81 6.79
CA ILE A 212 -18.21 21.09 7.44
C ILE A 212 -17.50 22.07 6.49
N GLY A 213 -16.94 21.58 5.39
CA GLY A 213 -16.45 22.39 4.25
C GLY A 213 -17.13 22.00 2.95
#